data_AF-A0A1D1UKK9-F1
#
_entry.id   AF-A0A1D1UKK9-F1
#
_cell.length_a   1.000
_cell.length_b   1.000
_cell.length_c   1.000
_cell.angle_alpha   90.00
_cell.angle_beta   90.00
_cell.angle_gamma   90.00
#
_symmetry.space_group_name_H-M   'P 1'
#
loop_
_entity.id
_entity.type
_entity.pdbx_description
1 polymer ?
#
loop_
_entity_poly.entity_id
_entity_poly.type
_entity_poly.pdbx_seq_one_letter_code
_entity_poly.pdbx_strand_id
1 'polypeptide(L)'
;MRLLNTSMDTDGKFTCSGRNLALKATNRTFSLRTGVSFIDENGVRQLDTAVYRFSLTTNSMQVVGFFDLSSRLLLWDSNVTADWPNGIIPVDMPPCGFAGLSEACIPTNHSWVDDLKVAFPIVASFAVLLLMTSVWYQHNHSRSKHETESWILDPALLRSYQTETSSVKTTVNVTVSLIGLLKKEFNFG
;
A
#
# COMPACT_ATOMS: atom_id res chain seq x y z
N MET A 1 -49.94 37.85 -19.21
CA MET A 1 -49.52 36.57 -19.84
C MET A 1 -50.12 36.55 -21.25
N ARG A 2 -49.33 36.83 -22.31
CA ARG A 2 -49.82 36.80 -23.70
C ARG A 2 -49.85 35.33 -24.14
N LEU A 3 -51.04 34.81 -24.42
CA LEU A 3 -51.23 33.43 -24.87
C LEU A 3 -50.52 33.20 -26.22
N LEU A 4 -49.93 32.02 -26.37
CA LEU A 4 -49.24 31.61 -27.59
C LEU A 4 -50.25 31.51 -28.73
N ASN A 5 -49.98 32.24 -29.81
CA ASN A 5 -50.79 32.22 -31.02
C ASN A 5 -50.82 30.79 -31.59
N THR A 6 -51.97 30.12 -31.46
CA THR A 6 -52.20 28.80 -32.05
C THR A 6 -52.21 28.95 -33.56
N SER A 7 -51.28 28.28 -34.25
CA SER A 7 -51.31 28.21 -35.71
C SER A 7 -52.46 27.30 -36.12
N MET A 8 -53.43 27.87 -36.83
CA MET A 8 -54.55 27.17 -37.44
C MET A 8 -54.03 26.39 -38.65
N ASP A 9 -54.40 25.11 -38.78
CA ASP A 9 -54.07 24.30 -39.95
C ASP A 9 -54.88 24.78 -41.18
N THR A 10 -54.43 24.49 -42.40
CA THR A 10 -55.10 24.90 -43.65
C THR A 10 -56.53 24.38 -43.78
N ASP A 11 -56.88 23.33 -43.03
CA ASP A 11 -58.23 22.75 -42.94
C ASP A 11 -59.07 23.31 -41.79
N GLY A 12 -58.62 24.37 -41.10
CA GLY A 12 -59.34 25.01 -39.99
C GLY A 12 -59.37 24.19 -38.69
N LYS A 13 -58.59 23.11 -38.61
CA LYS A 13 -58.48 22.25 -37.42
C LYS A 13 -57.34 22.76 -36.51
N PHE A 14 -57.62 22.85 -35.21
CA PHE A 14 -56.57 23.15 -34.22
C PHE A 14 -55.65 21.94 -34.06
N THR A 15 -54.51 21.94 -34.76
CA THR A 15 -53.48 20.93 -34.59
C THR A 15 -52.55 21.33 -33.44
N CYS A 16 -52.89 20.91 -32.22
CA CYS A 16 -52.02 21.06 -31.05
C CYS A 16 -50.86 20.06 -31.13
N SER A 17 -49.76 20.44 -31.80
CA SER A 17 -48.52 19.66 -31.79
C SER A 17 -47.61 20.10 -30.66
N GLY A 18 -47.33 19.21 -29.71
CA GLY A 18 -46.38 19.46 -28.61
C GLY A 18 -44.98 19.79 -29.10
N ARG A 19 -44.55 19.21 -30.23
CA ARG A 19 -43.26 19.53 -30.88
C ARG A 19 -43.22 20.97 -31.39
N ASN A 20 -44.29 21.44 -32.04
CA ASN A 20 -44.35 22.81 -32.53
C ASN A 20 -44.43 23.81 -31.36
N LEU A 21 -45.08 23.42 -30.25
CA LEU A 21 -45.08 24.21 -29.03
C LEU A 21 -43.68 24.32 -28.43
N ALA A 22 -42.94 23.21 -28.34
CA ALA A 22 -41.57 23.20 -27.84
C ALA A 22 -40.64 24.08 -28.71
N LEU A 23 -40.72 23.97 -30.05
CA LEU A 23 -39.94 24.80 -30.98
C LEU A 23 -40.27 26.29 -30.88
N LYS A 24 -41.52 26.66 -30.56
CA LYS A 24 -41.91 28.05 -30.29
C LYS A 24 -41.46 28.55 -28.91
N ALA A 25 -41.03 27.65 -28.03
CA ALA A 25 -40.51 27.95 -26.70
C ALA A 25 -38.98 28.03 -26.66
N THR A 26 -38.26 27.45 -27.63
CA THR A 26 -36.80 27.55 -27.77
C THR A 26 -36.38 28.89 -28.39
N ASN A 27 -35.10 29.26 -28.18
CA ASN A 27 -34.51 30.54 -28.59
C ASN A 27 -35.39 31.75 -28.22
N ARG A 28 -35.83 31.78 -26.96
CA ARG A 28 -36.81 32.76 -26.49
C ARG A 28 -36.58 33.15 -25.04
N THR A 29 -36.77 34.45 -24.78
CA THR A 29 -36.75 35.03 -23.44
C THR A 29 -38.16 35.13 -22.86
N PHE A 30 -38.30 34.74 -21.60
CA PHE A 30 -39.54 34.77 -20.83
C PHE A 30 -39.37 35.64 -19.59
N SER A 31 -40.35 36.50 -19.30
CA SER A 31 -40.40 37.27 -18.05
C SER A 31 -41.24 36.52 -17.02
N LEU A 32 -40.56 35.86 -16.07
CA LEU A 32 -41.19 35.14 -14.96
C LEU A 32 -41.19 36.01 -13.70
N ARG A 33 -41.96 35.61 -12.68
CA ARG A 33 -41.92 36.26 -11.35
C ARG A 33 -40.53 36.20 -10.72
N THR A 34 -39.76 35.16 -11.02
CA THR A 34 -38.40 34.94 -10.51
C THR A 34 -37.33 35.71 -11.30
N GLY A 35 -37.69 36.39 -12.39
CA GLY A 35 -36.75 37.10 -13.25
C GLY A 35 -36.89 36.75 -14.73
N VAL A 36 -35.94 37.25 -15.52
CA VAL A 36 -35.85 36.99 -16.95
C VAL A 36 -35.18 35.63 -17.15
N SER A 37 -35.82 34.74 -17.92
CA SER A 37 -35.29 33.42 -18.23
C SER A 37 -35.17 33.24 -19.74
N PHE A 38 -34.00 32.84 -20.22
CA PHE A 38 -33.77 32.52 -21.63
C PHE A 38 -33.69 31.00 -21.83
N ILE A 39 -34.43 30.50 -22.83
CA ILE A 39 -34.29 29.13 -23.32
C ILE A 39 -33.55 29.22 -24.65
N ASP A 40 -32.43 28.51 -24.76
CA ASP A 40 -31.61 28.51 -25.96
C ASP A 40 -32.26 27.70 -27.10
N GLU A 41 -31.56 27.66 -28.22
CA GLU A 41 -31.95 26.94 -29.44
C GLU A 41 -31.98 25.40 -29.27
N ASN A 42 -31.25 24.86 -28.28
CA ASN A 42 -31.28 23.44 -27.93
C ASN A 42 -32.42 23.11 -26.94
N GLY A 43 -33.19 24.11 -26.51
CA GLY A 43 -34.24 23.95 -25.50
C GLY A 43 -33.71 23.89 -24.07
N VAL A 44 -32.46 24.32 -23.83
CA VAL A 44 -31.85 24.39 -22.51
C VAL A 44 -32.06 25.77 -21.92
N ARG A 45 -32.52 25.81 -20.67
CA ARG A 45 -32.67 27.05 -19.92
C ARG A 45 -31.30 27.52 -19.43
N GLN A 46 -30.96 28.78 -19.70
CA GLN A 46 -29.82 29.43 -19.06
C GLN A 46 -30.17 29.70 -17.58
N LEU A 47 -29.31 29.22 -16.68
CA LEU A 47 -29.52 29.28 -15.23
C LEU A 47 -28.79 30.45 -14.57
N ASP A 48 -29.53 31.29 -13.87
CA ASP A 48 -28.92 32.30 -13.01
C ASP A 48 -28.29 31.62 -11.78
N THR A 49 -26.97 31.79 -11.60
CA THR A 49 -26.24 31.20 -10.47
C THR A 49 -25.66 32.30 -9.58
N ALA A 50 -25.86 32.18 -8.28
CA ALA A 50 -25.30 33.07 -7.27
C ALA A 50 -24.25 32.35 -6.44
N VAL A 51 -23.14 33.03 -6.15
CA VAL A 51 -22.11 32.56 -5.23
C VAL A 51 -22.38 33.15 -3.87
N TYR A 52 -22.44 32.28 -2.87
CA TYR A 52 -22.64 32.65 -1.47
C TYR A 52 -21.35 32.50 -0.70
N ARG A 53 -21.16 33.40 0.26
CA ARG A 53 -20.05 33.41 1.21
C ARG A 53 -20.64 33.48 2.61
N PHE A 54 -20.03 32.73 3.54
CA PHE A 54 -20.30 32.92 4.95
C PHE A 54 -19.50 34.10 5.49
N SER A 55 -20.18 35.08 6.09
CA SER A 55 -19.56 36.23 6.73
C SER A 55 -19.33 35.97 8.21
N LEU A 56 -18.07 36.03 8.65
CA LEU A 56 -17.72 35.83 10.06
C LEU A 56 -18.17 37.01 10.93
N THR A 57 -18.28 38.21 10.35
CA THR A 57 -18.73 39.42 11.07
C THR A 57 -20.23 39.43 11.33
N THR A 58 -21.04 39.00 10.35
CA THR A 58 -22.51 38.98 10.47
C THR A 58 -23.07 37.61 10.87
N ASN A 59 -22.22 36.58 10.90
CA ASN A 59 -22.57 35.19 11.17
C ASN A 59 -23.71 34.68 10.24
N SER A 60 -23.65 35.03 8.96
CA SER A 60 -24.71 34.75 7.98
C SER A 60 -24.17 34.53 6.56
N MET A 61 -24.97 33.87 5.72
CA MET A 61 -24.67 33.70 4.29
C MET A 61 -25.04 34.96 3.51
N GLN A 62 -24.11 35.45 2.69
CA GLN A 62 -24.27 36.63 1.85
C GLN A 62 -23.93 36.31 0.40
N VAL A 63 -24.63 36.94 -0.54
CA VAL A 63 -24.30 36.84 -1.98
C VAL A 63 -23.08 37.70 -2.26
N VAL A 64 -22.09 37.13 -2.95
CA VAL A 64 -20.81 37.81 -3.27
C VAL A 64 -20.50 37.84 -4.76
N GLY A 65 -21.30 37.16 -5.57
CA GLY A 65 -21.13 37.19 -7.00
C GLY A 65 -22.19 36.39 -7.73
N PHE A 66 -22.16 36.52 -9.04
CA PHE A 66 -23.04 35.83 -9.96
C PHE A 66 -22.24 35.25 -11.12
N PHE A 67 -22.63 34.09 -11.62
CA PHE A 67 -22.05 33.55 -12.84
C PHE A 67 -22.96 33.91 -14.02
N ASP A 68 -22.47 34.75 -14.92
CA ASP A 68 -23.16 35.05 -16.16
C ASP A 68 -22.81 33.99 -17.20
N LEU A 69 -23.78 33.14 -17.52
CA LEU A 69 -23.64 32.08 -18.52
C LEU A 69 -23.44 32.60 -19.94
N SER A 70 -23.95 33.80 -20.24
CA SER A 70 -23.89 34.38 -21.59
C SER A 70 -22.46 34.79 -21.92
N SER A 71 -21.80 35.48 -20.98
CA SER A 71 -20.40 35.86 -21.08
C SER A 71 -19.43 34.79 -20.60
N ARG A 72 -19.92 33.77 -19.88
CA ARG A 72 -19.14 32.76 -19.15
C ARG A 72 -18.16 33.37 -18.15
N LEU A 73 -18.57 34.47 -17.52
CA LEU A 73 -17.75 35.20 -16.56
C LEU A 73 -18.37 35.15 -15.17
N LEU A 74 -17.49 35.01 -14.17
CA LEU A 74 -17.84 35.21 -12.77
C LEU A 74 -17.80 36.70 -12.46
N LEU A 75 -18.96 37.29 -12.20
CA LEU A 75 -19.11 38.67 -11.75
C LEU A 75 -18.99 38.67 -10.23
N TRP A 76 -17.81 39.03 -9.74
CA TRP A 76 -17.50 39.08 -8.30
C TRP A 76 -17.67 40.50 -7.76
N ASP A 77 -18.26 40.64 -6.57
CA ASP A 77 -18.31 41.93 -5.88
C ASP A 77 -16.92 42.32 -5.38
N SER A 78 -16.34 43.36 -5.98
CA SER A 78 -14.99 43.85 -5.64
C SER A 78 -14.85 44.31 -4.20
N ASN A 79 -15.97 44.63 -3.52
CA ASN A 79 -15.97 45.10 -2.15
C ASN A 79 -16.02 43.97 -1.12
N VAL A 80 -16.16 42.71 -1.58
CA VAL A 80 -16.30 41.56 -0.70
C VAL A 80 -15.17 40.58 -0.93
N THR A 81 -14.36 40.37 0.10
CA THR A 81 -13.35 39.31 0.15
C THR A 81 -13.93 38.05 0.81
N ALA A 82 -13.38 36.88 0.47
CA ALA A 82 -13.71 35.63 1.14
C ALA A 82 -13.18 35.66 2.59
N ASP A 83 -14.07 35.51 3.58
CA ASP A 83 -13.69 35.37 4.99
C ASP A 83 -13.23 33.93 5.23
N TRP A 84 -11.93 33.67 5.09
CA TRP A 84 -11.35 32.39 5.47
C TRP A 84 -11.14 32.36 7.00
N PRO A 85 -11.51 31.29 7.71
CA PRO A 85 -11.42 31.22 9.17
C PRO A 85 -10.04 31.58 9.75
N ASN A 86 -8.97 31.22 9.04
CA ASN A 86 -7.58 31.49 9.46
C ASN A 86 -6.94 32.65 8.65
N GLY A 87 -7.71 33.39 7.86
CA GLY A 87 -7.22 34.41 6.92
C GLY A 87 -6.41 33.86 5.74
N ILE A 88 -6.17 32.55 5.69
CA ILE A 88 -5.40 31.87 4.66
C ILE A 88 -6.34 31.17 3.70
N ILE A 89 -6.18 31.43 2.40
CA ILE A 89 -6.87 30.70 1.35
C ILE A 89 -6.30 29.27 1.33
N PRO A 90 -7.13 28.23 1.53
CA PRO A 90 -6.64 26.86 1.45
C PRO A 90 -6.13 26.58 0.04
N VAL A 91 -5.01 25.88 -0.06
CA VAL A 91 -4.50 25.37 -1.35
C VAL A 91 -5.42 24.26 -1.85
N ASP A 92 -5.63 24.23 -3.17
CA ASP A 92 -6.51 23.23 -3.81
C ASP A 92 -6.01 21.80 -3.59
N MET A 93 -4.68 21.60 -3.69
CA MET A 93 -4.02 20.34 -3.40
C MET A 93 -3.14 20.48 -2.16
N PRO A 94 -3.29 19.60 -1.15
CA PRO A 94 -2.40 19.61 0.01
C PRO A 94 -0.96 19.26 -0.40
N PRO A 95 0.07 19.75 0.31
CA PRO A 95 1.48 19.52 -0.05
C PRO A 95 1.87 18.04 -0.19
N CYS A 96 1.29 17.17 0.65
CA CYS A 96 1.53 15.72 0.59
C CYS A 96 0.67 14.98 -0.46
N GLY A 97 -0.15 15.70 -1.22
CA GLY A 97 -1.23 15.14 -2.01
C GLY A 97 -2.33 14.53 -1.14
N PHE A 98 -3.50 14.27 -1.74
CA PHE A 98 -4.63 13.69 -1.01
C PHE A 98 -4.35 12.30 -0.45
N ALA A 99 -3.47 11.53 -1.12
CA ALA A 99 -3.05 10.19 -0.70
C ALA A 99 -1.83 10.19 0.25
N GLY A 100 -1.19 11.34 0.50
CA GLY A 100 0.05 11.39 1.30
C GLY A 100 1.29 10.84 0.57
N LEU A 101 1.17 10.49 -0.71
CA LEU A 101 2.22 9.86 -1.52
C LEU A 101 2.92 10.85 -2.46
N SER A 102 2.79 12.16 -2.25
CA SER A 102 3.60 13.09 -3.03
C SER A 102 5.08 12.96 -2.64
N GLU A 103 5.98 13.17 -3.60
CA GLU A 103 7.43 13.13 -3.37
C GLU A 103 7.89 14.14 -2.29
N ALA A 104 7.09 15.18 -2.02
CA ALA A 104 7.36 16.15 -0.98
C ALA A 104 7.25 15.55 0.44
N CYS A 105 6.49 14.47 0.62
CA CYS A 105 6.22 13.86 1.92
C CYS A 105 6.64 12.39 2.02
N ILE A 106 6.91 11.72 0.90
CA ILE A 106 7.61 10.44 0.92
C ILE A 106 9.07 10.72 1.29
N PRO A 107 9.62 10.10 2.34
CA PRO A 107 11.04 10.18 2.61
C PRO A 107 11.82 9.59 1.43
N THR A 108 12.34 10.45 0.56
CA THR A 108 13.18 10.12 -0.60
C THR A 108 14.54 9.56 -0.19
N ASN A 109 14.89 9.64 1.09
CA ASN A 109 16.09 9.05 1.67
C ASN A 109 15.91 7.57 2.00
N HIS A 110 15.27 6.79 1.12
CA HIS A 110 15.41 5.34 1.19
C HIS A 110 16.82 4.99 0.73
N SER A 111 17.77 4.96 1.66
CA SER A 111 19.14 4.63 1.32
C SER A 111 19.23 3.15 0.98
N TRP A 112 20.07 2.78 0.02
CA TRP A 112 20.38 1.37 -0.26
C TRP A 112 20.88 0.61 0.99
N VAL A 113 21.35 1.35 2.00
CA VAL A 113 21.75 0.84 3.30
C VAL A 113 20.54 0.33 4.11
N ASP A 114 19.37 0.93 3.95
CA ASP A 114 18.14 0.51 4.65
C ASP A 114 17.58 -0.79 4.07
N ASP A 115 17.69 -0.99 2.76
CA ASP A 115 17.37 -2.28 2.12
C ASP A 115 18.31 -3.40 2.61
N LEU A 116 19.61 -3.10 2.73
CA LEU A 116 20.59 -4.08 3.19
C LEU A 116 20.39 -4.51 4.65
N LYS A 117 19.92 -3.61 5.52
CA LYS A 117 19.62 -3.94 6.92
C LYS A 117 18.53 -5.02 7.01
N VAL A 118 17.60 -5.07 6.06
CA VAL A 118 16.52 -6.06 6.02
C VAL A 118 16.94 -7.32 5.27
N ALA A 119 17.60 -7.17 4.11
CA ALA A 119 17.95 -8.31 3.26
C ALA A 119 19.08 -9.18 3.83
N PHE A 120 20.11 -8.57 4.45
CA PHE A 120 21.27 -9.28 4.97
C PHE A 120 20.95 -10.31 6.06
N PRO A 121 20.17 -10.02 7.13
CA PRO A 121 19.86 -11.01 8.16
C PRO A 121 19.04 -12.19 7.61
N ILE A 122 18.17 -11.95 6.62
CA ILE A 122 17.39 -13.01 5.98
C ILE A 122 18.34 -13.98 5.27
N VAL A 123 19.21 -13.47 4.39
CA VAL A 123 20.16 -14.31 3.64
C VAL A 123 21.15 -15.03 4.57
N ALA A 124 21.69 -14.32 5.58
CA ALA A 124 22.58 -14.90 6.56
C ALA A 124 21.91 -16.04 7.34
N SER A 125 20.63 -15.88 7.73
CA SER A 125 19.89 -16.93 8.43
C SER A 125 19.74 -18.20 7.59
N PHE A 126 19.40 -18.08 6.30
CA PHE A 126 19.31 -19.21 5.39
C PHE A 126 20.66 -19.91 5.21
N ALA A 127 21.75 -19.14 5.07
CA ALA A 127 23.09 -19.70 4.94
C ALA A 127 23.49 -20.51 6.20
N VAL A 128 23.21 -20.00 7.40
CA VAL A 128 23.49 -20.71 8.66
C VAL A 128 22.66 -21.98 8.77
N LEU A 129 21.38 -21.97 8.39
CA LEU A 129 20.53 -23.16 8.39
C LEU A 129 21.06 -24.24 7.43
N LEU A 130 21.53 -23.86 6.24
CA LEU A 130 22.13 -24.79 5.29
C LEU A 130 23.44 -25.38 5.83
N LEU A 131 24.29 -24.57 6.47
CA LEU A 131 25.51 -25.06 7.11
C LEU A 131 25.20 -26.03 8.24
N MET A 132 24.28 -25.70 9.14
CA MET A 132 23.89 -26.56 10.26
C MET A 132 23.31 -27.90 9.78
N THR A 133 22.45 -27.89 8.76
CA THR A 133 21.88 -29.11 8.19
C THR A 133 22.93 -29.95 7.48
N SER A 134 23.89 -29.34 6.78
CA SER A 134 24.99 -30.06 6.13
C SER A 134 25.94 -30.73 7.14
N VAL A 135 26.31 -30.03 8.22
CA VAL A 135 27.14 -30.58 9.30
C VAL A 135 26.41 -31.72 10.01
N TRP A 136 25.12 -31.52 10.32
CA TRP A 136 24.30 -32.58 10.91
C TRP A 136 24.22 -33.81 10.00
N TYR A 137 24.01 -33.61 8.69
CA TYR A 137 23.99 -34.68 7.70
C TYR A 137 25.32 -35.43 7.64
N GLN A 138 26.45 -34.72 7.57
CA GLN A 138 27.78 -35.32 7.55
C GLN A 138 28.08 -36.10 8.84
N HIS A 139 27.72 -35.55 10.00
CA HIS A 139 27.92 -36.21 11.28
C HIS A 139 27.08 -37.49 11.38
N ASN A 140 25.81 -37.43 10.99
CA ASN A 140 24.92 -38.58 11.03
C ASN A 140 25.35 -39.69 10.04
N HIS A 141 25.77 -39.29 8.83
CA HIS A 141 26.31 -40.22 7.84
C HIS A 141 27.65 -40.83 8.28
N SER A 142 28.47 -40.09 9.02
CA SER A 142 29.71 -40.64 9.60
C SER A 142 29.39 -41.63 10.73
N ARG A 143 28.39 -41.35 11.57
CA ARG A 143 27.91 -42.29 12.59
C ARG A 143 27.38 -43.58 11.98
N SER A 144 26.61 -43.51 10.89
CA SER A 144 26.09 -44.73 10.25
C SER A 144 27.20 -45.64 9.72
N LYS A 145 28.33 -45.08 9.23
CA LYS A 145 29.48 -45.89 8.81
C LYS A 145 30.11 -46.66 9.96
N HIS A 146 30.26 -46.02 11.12
CA HIS A 146 30.83 -46.67 12.31
C HIS A 146 29.93 -47.76 12.89
N GLU A 147 28.60 -47.59 12.85
CA GLU A 147 27.68 -48.63 13.30
C GLU A 147 27.73 -49.88 12.41
N THR A 148 27.88 -49.71 11.09
CA THR A 148 27.97 -50.85 10.14
C THR A 148 29.29 -51.62 10.18
N GLU A 149 30.38 -51.03 10.68
CA GLU A 149 31.70 -51.68 10.77
C GLU A 149 32.08 -52.12 12.20
N SER A 150 31.16 -52.01 13.17
CA SER A 150 31.40 -52.34 14.59
C SER A 150 31.79 -53.81 14.87
N TRP A 151 31.64 -54.71 13.90
CA TRP A 151 32.03 -56.12 13.98
C TRP A 151 33.34 -56.44 13.25
N ILE A 152 33.95 -55.48 12.55
CA ILE A 152 35.23 -55.67 11.84
C ILE A 152 36.37 -55.30 12.79
N LEU A 153 37.11 -56.30 13.26
CA LEU A 153 38.30 -56.11 14.11
C LEU A 153 39.42 -55.44 13.31
N ASP A 154 40.05 -54.43 13.90
CA ASP A 154 41.15 -53.67 13.30
C ASP A 154 42.38 -54.59 13.07
N PRO A 155 42.85 -54.78 11.82
CA PRO A 155 43.94 -55.70 11.51
C PRO A 155 45.27 -55.31 12.16
N ALA A 156 45.43 -54.06 12.60
CA ALA A 156 46.59 -53.61 13.37
C ALA A 156 46.66 -54.26 14.77
N LEU A 157 45.51 -54.50 15.42
CA LEU A 157 45.43 -55.18 16.72
C LEU A 157 45.65 -56.69 16.59
N LEU A 158 45.29 -57.29 15.46
CA LEU A 158 45.57 -58.71 15.20
C LEU A 158 47.07 -58.96 14.97
N ARG A 159 47.76 -57.99 14.36
CA ARG A 159 49.21 -58.09 14.11
C ARG A 159 50.04 -58.00 15.38
N SER A 160 49.64 -57.15 16.36
CA SER A 160 50.36 -57.05 17.63
C SER A 160 50.20 -58.30 18.50
N TYR A 161 49.03 -58.95 18.48
CA TYR A 161 48.80 -60.20 19.22
C TYR A 161 49.58 -61.40 18.65
N GLN A 162 49.74 -61.47 17.32
CA GLN A 162 50.54 -62.53 16.69
C GLN A 162 52.04 -62.38 16.92
N THR A 163 52.56 -61.16 17.05
CA THR A 163 54.00 -60.96 17.34
C THR A 163 54.39 -61.39 18.75
N GLU A 164 53.44 -61.47 19.69
CA GLU A 164 53.71 -61.84 21.08
C GLU A 164 53.61 -63.35 21.35
N THR A 165 53.00 -64.13 20.45
CA THR A 165 52.71 -65.56 20.68
C THR A 165 53.74 -66.55 20.11
N SER A 166 54.74 -66.10 19.35
CA SER A 166 55.75 -66.98 18.73
C SER A 166 57.09 -67.06 19.48
N SER A 167 57.20 -66.46 20.65
CA SER A 167 58.42 -66.51 21.46
C SER A 167 58.06 -66.50 22.93
N VAL A 168 58.75 -67.33 23.71
CA VAL A 168 58.71 -67.42 25.18
C VAL A 168 57.70 -68.44 25.75
N LYS A 169 58.07 -69.72 25.68
CA LYS A 169 57.86 -70.64 26.82
C LYS A 169 58.84 -70.24 27.92
N THR A 170 58.41 -69.35 28.81
CA THR A 170 59.10 -69.15 30.09
C THR A 170 58.04 -68.93 31.15
N THR A 171 57.96 -69.87 32.09
CA THR A 171 57.26 -69.74 33.36
C THR A 171 57.70 -68.47 34.06
N VAL A 172 56.76 -67.56 34.32
CA VAL A 172 56.96 -66.43 35.22
C VAL A 172 55.77 -66.39 36.18
N ASN A 173 56.04 -66.70 37.44
CA ASN A 173 55.15 -66.40 38.56
C ASN A 173 55.15 -64.89 38.77
N VAL A 174 53.97 -64.26 38.78
CA VAL A 174 53.83 -62.88 39.26
C VAL A 174 52.64 -62.78 40.21
N THR A 175 52.99 -62.53 41.46
CA THR A 175 52.16 -62.06 42.56
C THR A 175 52.08 -60.53 42.56
N VAL A 176 50.85 -59.99 42.69
CA VAL A 176 50.45 -58.71 43.33
C VAL A 176 50.94 -57.43 42.59
N SER A 177 50.11 -56.43 42.25
CA SER A 177 49.21 -55.68 43.12
C SER A 177 48.08 -54.99 42.35
N LEU A 178 46.86 -55.07 42.91
CA LEU A 178 45.73 -54.23 42.55
C LEU A 178 46.01 -52.74 42.85
N ILE A 179 45.16 -51.90 42.27
CA ILE A 179 44.90 -50.48 42.56
C ILE A 179 45.60 -49.50 41.59
N GLY A 180 45.24 -49.64 40.31
CA GLY A 180 45.15 -48.54 39.33
C GLY A 180 43.72 -48.34 38.82
N LEU A 181 42.73 -48.94 39.50
CA LEU A 181 41.31 -48.63 39.33
C LEU A 181 40.99 -47.41 40.19
N LEU A 182 40.21 -46.49 39.62
CA LEU A 182 39.67 -45.26 40.21
C LEU A 182 40.52 -43.99 40.03
N LYS A 183 40.63 -43.51 38.79
CA LYS A 183 40.69 -42.06 38.55
C LYS A 183 40.04 -41.65 37.22
N LYS A 184 38.76 -41.98 37.07
CA LYS A 184 37.91 -41.36 36.04
C LYS A 184 36.45 -41.37 36.51
N GLU A 185 36.15 -40.47 37.43
CA GLU A 185 34.78 -40.15 37.81
C GLU A 185 34.71 -38.63 38.03
N PHE A 186 33.71 -38.02 37.39
CA PHE A 186 33.19 -36.65 37.52
C PHE A 186 34.06 -35.44 37.15
N ASN A 187 33.68 -34.78 36.05
CA ASN A 187 33.52 -33.32 36.06
C ASN A 187 32.47 -32.88 35.03
N PHE A 188 31.30 -32.47 35.52
CA PHE A 188 30.35 -31.58 34.84
C PHE A 188 30.30 -30.31 35.70
N GLY A 189 30.62 -29.18 35.06
CA GLY A 189 30.54 -27.82 35.59
C GLY A 189 30.64 -26.86 34.41
#